data_AF-A0A6M3KMJ4-F1
#
_entry.id   AF-A0A6M3KMJ4-F1
#
_cell.length_a   1.000
_cell.length_b   1.000
_cell.length_c   1.000
_cell.angle_alpha   90.00
_cell.angle_beta   90.00
_cell.angle_gamma   90.00
#
_symmetry.space_group_name_H-M   'P 1'
#
loop_
_entity.id
_entity.type
_entity.pdbx_description
1 polymer ?
#
loop_
_entity_poly.entity_id
_entity_poly.type
_entity_poly.pdbx_seq_one_letter_code
_entity_poly.pdbx_strand_id
1 'polypeptide(L)' 'MDRLTVLEKPKLYIPPAPANSVLYLTGYPPLGSTIYDRSGQDNDGTITGATWVRLPSGLYGISYDGTDDLVDCGTGG' A
#
# COMPACT_ATOMS: atom_id res chain seq x y z
N MET A 1 -8.94 38.88 7.94
CA MET A 1 -9.26 37.76 7.04
C MET A 1 -7.95 37.34 6.42
N ASP A 2 -7.41 36.20 6.82
CA ASP A 2 -6.44 35.44 6.00
C ASP A 2 -6.70 33.98 6.30
N ARG A 3 -7.60 33.43 5.48
CA ARG A 3 -8.31 32.17 5.69
C ARG A 3 -7.71 31.08 4.81
N LEU A 4 -6.38 30.93 4.83
CA LEU A 4 -5.68 30.05 3.90
C LEU A 4 -4.35 29.47 4.44
N THR A 5 -4.37 28.76 5.56
CA THR A 5 -3.15 28.06 6.06
C THR A 5 -3.36 26.62 6.54
N VAL A 6 -4.42 25.94 6.08
CA VAL A 6 -4.45 24.47 6.13
C VAL A 6 -5.12 23.98 4.85
N LEU A 7 -4.33 23.83 3.78
CA LEU A 7 -4.68 22.82 2.79
C LEU A 7 -4.63 21.51 3.55
N GLU A 8 -5.78 21.07 4.08
CA GLU A 8 -5.91 19.74 4.65
C GLU A 8 -5.41 18.80 3.57
N LYS A 9 -4.22 18.22 3.77
CA LYS A 9 -3.73 17.14 2.91
C LYS A 9 -4.90 16.18 2.84
N PRO A 10 -5.46 15.87 1.65
CA PRO A 10 -6.66 15.07 1.57
C PRO A 10 -6.41 13.84 2.43
N LYS A 11 -7.19 13.70 3.50
CA LYS A 11 -7.05 12.58 4.43
C LYS A 11 -7.30 11.35 3.58
N LEU A 12 -6.22 10.62 3.26
CA LEU A 12 -6.32 9.47 2.40
C LEU A 12 -7.27 8.48 3.08
N TYR A 13 -8.43 8.27 2.47
CA TYR A 13 -9.38 7.29 2.97
C TYR A 13 -8.94 5.91 2.49
N ILE A 14 -8.48 5.11 3.44
CA ILE A 14 -8.26 3.67 3.23
C ILE A 14 -9.52 3.00 3.76
N PRO A 15 -10.32 2.33 2.91
CA PRO A 15 -11.47 1.60 3.39
C PRO A 15 -11.02 0.54 4.41
N PRO A 16 -11.83 0.21 5.42
CA PRO A 16 -11.55 -0.97 6.23
C PRO A 16 -11.52 -2.21 5.34
N ALA A 17 -10.71 -3.20 5.71
CA ALA A 17 -10.71 -4.48 5.03
C ALA A 17 -12.14 -5.08 5.04
N PRO A 18 -12.58 -5.70 3.93
CA PRO A 18 -13.77 -6.53 3.95
C PRO A 18 -13.73 -7.57 5.09
N ALA A 19 -14.89 -7.92 5.62
CA ALA A 19 -14.98 -8.95 6.65
C ALA A 19 -14.37 -10.27 6.14
N ASN A 20 -13.66 -10.97 7.03
CA ASN A 20 -12.96 -12.24 6.75
C ASN A 20 -11.84 -12.14 5.69
N SER A 21 -11.33 -10.94 5.38
CA SER A 21 -10.10 -10.81 4.61
C SER A 21 -8.95 -11.50 5.34
N VAL A 22 -8.23 -12.36 4.61
CA VAL A 22 -6.92 -12.90 5.04
C VAL A 22 -5.79 -11.95 4.63
N LEU A 23 -6.02 -11.16 3.59
CA LEU A 23 -5.04 -10.24 3.03
C LEU A 23 -5.77 -9.00 2.49
N TYR A 24 -5.25 -7.82 2.80
CA TYR A 24 -5.77 -6.55 2.28
C TYR A 24 -4.63 -5.54 2.06
N LEU A 25 -3.97 -5.61 0.90
CA LEU A 25 -2.85 -4.74 0.51
C LEU A 25 -3.36 -3.49 -0.19
N THR A 26 -3.21 -2.33 0.44
CA THR A 26 -3.77 -1.06 -0.05
C THR A 26 -2.75 -0.14 -0.71
N GLY A 27 -1.46 -0.51 -0.64
CA GLY A 27 -0.36 0.28 -1.18
C GLY A 27 0.00 1.53 -0.38
N TYR A 28 -0.62 1.77 0.79
CA TYR A 28 -0.31 2.92 1.63
C TYR A 28 0.07 2.55 3.08
N PRO A 29 1.09 3.20 3.67
CA PRO A 29 2.02 4.12 3.00
C PRO A 29 2.97 3.36 2.07
N PRO A 30 3.39 3.96 0.94
CA PRO A 30 4.41 3.39 0.07
C PRO A 30 5.77 3.56 0.73
N LEU A 31 6.23 2.55 1.48
CA LEU A 31 7.41 2.68 2.33
C LEU A 31 8.41 1.56 2.05
N GLY A 32 9.58 1.95 1.54
CA GLY A 32 10.71 1.05 1.33
C GLY A 32 10.31 -0.23 0.59
N SER A 33 10.73 -1.37 1.12
CA SER A 33 10.48 -2.70 0.58
C SER A 33 9.31 -3.42 1.29
N THR A 34 8.36 -2.71 1.90
CA THR A 34 7.24 -3.34 2.62
C THR A 34 5.90 -2.82 2.13
N ILE A 35 4.99 -3.72 1.75
CA ILE A 35 3.58 -3.43 1.52
C ILE A 35 2.75 -3.99 2.67
N TYR A 36 2.07 -3.10 3.39
CA TYR A 36 1.39 -3.50 4.61
C TYR A 36 0.03 -4.16 4.36
N ASP A 37 -0.22 -5.23 5.11
CA ASP A 37 -1.52 -5.83 5.27
C ASP A 37 -2.41 -4.97 6.19
N ARG A 38 -3.66 -4.81 5.77
CA ARG A 38 -4.70 -4.07 6.50
C ARG A 38 -5.85 -4.98 6.91
N SER A 39 -5.72 -6.29 6.72
CA SER A 39 -6.70 -7.28 7.14
C SER A 39 -6.68 -7.55 8.65
N GLY A 40 -5.55 -7.27 9.30
CA GLY A 40 -5.31 -7.61 10.70
C GLY A 40 -4.79 -9.03 10.94
N GLN A 41 -4.32 -9.72 9.89
CA GLN A 41 -3.71 -11.05 9.98
C GLN A 41 -2.16 -11.01 9.91
N ASP A 42 -1.56 -9.83 9.94
CA ASP A 42 -0.10 -9.61 9.92
C ASP A 42 0.62 -10.25 8.71
N ASN A 43 -0.07 -10.36 7.56
CA ASN A 43 0.48 -10.88 6.31
C ASN A 43 1.19 -9.79 5.48
N ASP A 44 2.02 -8.97 6.12
CA ASP A 44 2.79 -7.91 5.46
C ASP A 44 3.69 -8.50 4.36
N GLY A 45 3.72 -7.82 3.20
CA GLY A 45 4.50 -8.25 2.05
C GLY A 45 5.89 -7.60 1.98
N THR A 46 6.93 -8.38 1.69
CA THR A 46 8.28 -7.89 1.36
C THR A 46 8.44 -7.77 -0.16
N ILE A 47 8.82 -6.59 -0.64
CA ILE A 47 9.01 -6.27 -2.05
C ILE A 47 10.48 -6.53 -2.45
N THR A 48 10.68 -7.32 -3.50
CA THR A 48 11.99 -7.57 -4.14
C THR A 48 11.88 -7.29 -5.64
N GLY A 49 12.87 -6.58 -6.21
CA GLY A 49 12.90 -6.20 -7.65
C GLY A 49 11.95 -5.03 -7.99
N ALA A 50 10.73 -5.07 -7.48
CA ALA A 50 9.69 -4.14 -7.86
C ALA A 50 9.79 -2.77 -7.15
N THR A 51 9.15 -1.76 -7.74
CA THR A 51 9.20 -0.37 -7.23
C THR A 51 7.81 0.23 -7.01
N TRP A 52 7.73 1.21 -6.09
CA TRP A 52 6.50 1.98 -5.88
C TRP A 52 6.22 2.92 -7.06
N VAL A 53 4.98 2.92 -7.54
CA VAL A 53 4.49 3.90 -8.52
C VAL A 53 3.28 4.65 -7.97
N ARG A 54 3.25 5.97 -8.19
CA ARG A 54 2.08 6.81 -7.90
C ARG A 54 1.22 6.91 -9.15
N LEU A 55 0.00 6.39 -9.09
CA LEU A 55 -0.96 6.41 -10.18
C LEU A 55 -1.58 7.81 -10.34
N PRO A 56 -2.12 8.16 -11.52
CA PRO A 56 -2.83 9.42 -11.74
C PRO A 56 -4.00 9.67 -10.77
N SER A 57 -4.61 8.60 -10.25
CA SER A 57 -5.64 8.65 -9.20
C SER A 57 -5.12 9.13 -7.83
N GLY A 58 -3.80 9.23 -7.66
CA GLY A 58 -3.15 9.52 -6.38
C GLY A 58 -2.91 8.27 -5.51
N LEU A 59 -3.38 7.10 -5.93
CA LEU A 59 -3.10 5.82 -5.30
C LEU A 59 -1.66 5.37 -5.59
N TYR A 60 -1.16 4.46 -4.76
CA TYR A 60 0.13 3.81 -4.95
C TYR A 60 -0.08 2.36 -5.37
N GLY A 61 0.79 1.89 -6.26
CA GLY A 61 0.87 0.50 -6.68
C GLY A 61 2.32 0.02 -6.71
N ILE A 62 2.49 -1.28 -6.93
CA ILE A 62 3.78 -1.91 -7.17
C ILE A 62 3.93 -2.09 -8.68
N SER A 63 5.02 -1.53 -9.24
CA SER A 63 5.38 -1.67 -10.64
C SER A 63 6.31 -2.87 -10.82
N TYR A 64 5.88 -3.80 -11.66
CA TYR A 64 6.65 -4.98 -12.06
C TYR A 64 7.19 -4.71 -13.48
N ASP A 65 8.50 -4.78 -13.67
CA ASP A 65 9.16 -4.63 -14.97
C ASP A 65 9.24 -5.96 -15.76
N GLY A 66 8.92 -7.07 -15.09
CA GLY A 66 8.88 -8.40 -15.69
C GLY A 66 10.15 -9.24 -15.51
N THR A 67 11.13 -8.75 -14.74
CA THR A 67 12.36 -9.46 -14.39
C THR A 67 12.56 -9.45 -12.87
N ASP A 68 12.59 -10.63 -12.24
CA ASP A 68 12.94 -10.81 -10.81
C ASP A 68 12.11 -9.99 -9.80
N ASP A 69 10.85 -9.70 -10.12
CA ASP A 69 9.94 -8.95 -9.26
C ASP A 69 9.01 -9.84 -8.42
N LEU A 70 8.91 -9.58 -7.11
CA LEU A 70 8.07 -10.33 -6.18
C LEU A 70 7.58 -9.45 -5.02
N VAL A 71 6.35 -9.74 -4.56
CA VAL A 71 5.88 -9.41 -3.21
C VAL A 71 5.66 -10.71 -2.45
N ASP A 72 6.48 -10.95 -1.43
CA ASP A 72 6.41 -12.14 -0.59
C ASP A 72 5.68 -11.81 0.72
N CYS A 73 4.48 -12.36 0.92
CA CYS A 73 3.69 -12.22 2.14
C CYS A 73 3.84 -13.41 3.10
N GLY A 74 4.91 -14.20 2.95
CA GLY A 74 5.18 -15.40 3.73
C GLY A 74 4.63 -16.68 3.08
N THR A 75 5.13 -17.83 3.54
CA THR A 75 4.84 -19.14 2.94
C THR A 75 3.54 -19.79 3.40
N GLY A 76 2.80 -19.17 4.34
CA GLY A 76 1.81 -19.86 5.15
C GLY A 76 2.48 -20.87 6.09
N GLY A 77 2.13 -20.82 7.38
CA GLY A 77 2.49 -21.89 8.33
C GLY A 77 1.63 -23.14 8.12
#